data_AF-A0A061P8P1-F1
#
_entry.id   AF-A0A061P8P1-F1
#
_cell.length_a   1.000
_cell.length_b   1.000
_cell.length_c   1.000
_cell.angle_alpha   90.00
_cell.angle_beta   90.00
_cell.angle_gamma   90.00
#
_symmetry.space_group_name_H-M   'P 1'
#
loop_
_entity.id
_entity.type
_entity.pdbx_description
1 polymer ?
#
loop_
_entity_poly.entity_id
_entity_poly.type
_entity_poly.pdbx_seq_one_letter_code
_entity_poly.pdbx_strand_id
1 'polypeptide(L)'
;MIDAKCEPVSVEFPLRGEWYCPNTPGSKIPSHGTNRFGSRYAYDFVQVDWKRKGRPAYRTNIGQYLFFGVPIENYYCWGLEVFAPCDGIVVKAEDGFKERAKTKWLSDLYSARKYAHNFNPNKDDTQSVAGNYIIMG
;
A
#
# COMPACT_ATOMS: atom_id res chain seq x y z
N MET A 1 -12.70 -7.59 -33.93
CA MET A 1 -13.37 -7.25 -32.65
C MET A 1 -13.78 -8.55 -32.01
N ILE A 2 -13.13 -8.94 -30.92
CA ILE A 2 -13.61 -10.00 -30.05
C ILE A 2 -13.85 -9.30 -28.72
N ASP A 3 -15.09 -8.87 -28.47
CA ASP A 3 -15.53 -8.51 -27.13
C ASP A 3 -15.63 -9.82 -26.35
N ALA A 4 -14.48 -10.33 -25.90
CA ALA A 4 -14.46 -11.33 -24.85
C ALA A 4 -14.93 -10.62 -23.59
N LYS A 5 -16.23 -10.74 -23.30
CA LYS A 5 -16.81 -10.32 -22.04
C LYS A 5 -16.20 -11.23 -20.97
N CYS A 6 -15.09 -10.80 -20.35
CA CYS A 6 -14.56 -11.48 -19.19
C CYS A 6 -15.63 -11.44 -18.11
N GLU A 7 -16.04 -12.62 -17.63
CA GLU A 7 -16.82 -12.70 -16.41
C GLU A 7 -16.01 -12.04 -15.29
N PRO A 8 -16.61 -11.14 -14.50
CA PRO A 8 -15.91 -10.46 -13.42
C PRO A 8 -15.46 -11.48 -12.38
N VAL A 9 -14.17 -11.43 -12.02
CA VAL A 9 -13.63 -12.22 -10.92
C VAL A 9 -14.09 -11.57 -9.61
N SER A 10 -14.76 -12.35 -8.77
CA SER A 10 -15.14 -11.91 -7.43
C SER A 10 -13.90 -11.89 -6.55
N VAL A 11 -13.63 -10.73 -5.94
CA VAL A 11 -12.51 -10.54 -5.01
C VAL A 11 -13.07 -10.11 -3.66
N GLU A 12 -12.69 -10.83 -2.62
CA GLU A 12 -12.95 -10.47 -1.24
C GLU A 12 -12.01 -9.35 -0.78
N PHE A 13 -12.44 -8.64 0.26
CA PHE A 13 -11.59 -7.66 0.90
C PHE A 13 -10.51 -8.39 1.74
N PRO A 14 -9.20 -8.19 1.46
CA PRO A 14 -8.12 -8.97 2.07
C PRO A 14 -7.83 -8.57 3.53
N LEU A 15 -8.55 -7.59 4.08
CA LEU A 15 -8.35 -7.08 5.43
C LEU A 15 -9.64 -7.21 6.24
N ARG A 16 -9.53 -7.12 7.57
CA ARG A 16 -10.67 -7.15 8.49
C ARG A 16 -10.81 -5.80 9.19
N GLY A 17 -12.05 -5.39 9.46
CA GLY A 17 -12.37 -4.09 10.05
C GLY A 17 -12.52 -2.96 9.03
N GLU A 18 -12.41 -1.71 9.51
CA GLU A 18 -12.61 -0.51 8.71
C GLU A 18 -11.28 0.10 8.25
N TRP A 19 -11.20 0.47 6.97
CA TRP A 19 -9.98 0.95 6.35
C TRP A 19 -10.24 2.20 5.51
N TYR A 20 -9.34 3.17 5.62
CA TYR A 20 -9.32 4.32 4.73
C TYR A 20 -8.55 3.98 3.46
N CYS A 21 -9.11 4.37 2.31
CA CYS A 21 -8.52 4.10 1.00
C CYS A 21 -8.15 5.42 0.31
N PRO A 22 -6.93 5.95 0.52
CA PRO A 22 -6.54 7.24 -0.03
C PRO A 22 -6.41 7.23 -1.56
N ASN A 23 -5.96 6.10 -2.13
CA ASN A 23 -5.82 5.91 -3.57
C ASN A 23 -6.60 4.66 -4.00
N THR A 24 -7.53 4.83 -4.93
CA THR A 24 -8.38 3.74 -5.44
C THR A 24 -8.85 4.03 -6.87
N PRO A 25 -9.02 3.00 -7.71
CA PRO A 25 -9.64 3.15 -9.03
C PRO A 25 -11.08 3.66 -8.96
N GLY A 26 -11.76 3.53 -7.81
CA GLY A 26 -13.11 4.08 -7.61
C GLY A 26 -13.14 5.61 -7.63
N SER A 27 -12.02 6.28 -7.36
CA SER A 27 -11.93 7.75 -7.42
C SER A 27 -11.33 8.25 -8.73
N LYS A 28 -10.29 7.59 -9.24
CA LYS A 28 -9.58 7.99 -10.45
C LYS A 28 -8.84 6.81 -11.07
N ILE A 29 -8.72 6.80 -12.39
CA ILE A 29 -7.85 5.85 -13.13
C ILE A 29 -6.85 6.66 -13.98
N PRO A 30 -5.54 6.38 -13.92
CA PRO A 30 -4.85 5.45 -13.02
C PRO A 30 -4.97 5.91 -11.55
N SER A 31 -5.19 4.98 -10.61
CA SER A 31 -5.48 5.32 -9.21
C SER A 31 -4.35 6.10 -8.53
N HIS A 32 -3.10 5.82 -8.91
CA HIS A 32 -1.92 6.50 -8.39
C HIS A 32 -1.33 7.52 -9.38
N GLY A 33 -2.10 7.90 -10.41
CA GLY A 33 -1.67 8.83 -11.46
C GLY A 33 -0.61 8.28 -12.41
N THR A 34 -0.27 6.99 -12.32
CA THR A 34 0.69 6.30 -13.19
C THR A 34 0.22 4.88 -13.51
N ASN A 35 0.65 4.35 -14.65
CA ASN A 35 0.45 2.93 -15.01
C ASN A 35 1.62 2.04 -14.59
N ARG A 36 2.66 2.62 -13.97
CA ARG A 36 3.84 1.89 -13.51
C ARG A 36 3.49 1.03 -12.29
N PHE A 37 4.28 -0.01 -12.04
CA PHE A 37 4.19 -0.84 -10.82
C PHE A 37 2.86 -1.57 -10.59
N GLY A 38 2.07 -1.82 -11.64
CA GLY A 38 0.72 -2.39 -11.47
C GLY A 38 -0.26 -1.45 -10.76
N SER A 39 0.09 -0.17 -10.58
CA SER A 39 -0.69 0.76 -9.77
C SER A 39 -1.91 1.38 -10.46
N ARG A 40 -2.19 1.01 -11.72
CA ARG A 40 -3.31 1.57 -12.49
C ARG A 40 -4.66 1.36 -11.80
N TYR A 41 -4.85 0.16 -11.24
CA TYR A 41 -6.07 -0.27 -10.56
C TYR A 41 -5.81 -0.68 -9.10
N ALA A 42 -4.64 -0.34 -8.55
CA ALA A 42 -4.28 -0.69 -7.19
C ALA A 42 -5.10 0.11 -6.16
N TYR A 43 -5.22 -0.47 -4.97
CA TYR A 43 -5.84 0.12 -3.79
C TYR A 43 -4.79 0.28 -2.70
N ASP A 44 -4.74 1.45 -2.08
CA ASP A 44 -4.00 1.65 -0.83
C ASP A 44 -4.96 1.49 0.36
N PHE A 45 -4.58 0.75 1.39
CA PHE A 45 -5.39 0.62 2.60
C PHE A 45 -4.62 1.09 3.82
N VAL A 46 -5.25 1.96 4.62
CA VAL A 46 -4.68 2.50 5.86
C VAL A 46 -5.73 2.47 6.96
N GLN A 47 -5.44 1.83 8.10
CA GLN A 47 -6.30 1.97 9.27
C GLN A 47 -6.08 3.34 9.91
N VAL A 48 -7.18 4.00 10.26
CA VAL A 48 -7.18 5.34 10.83
C VAL A 48 -8.10 5.41 12.03
N ASP A 49 -7.84 6.39 12.90
CA ASP A 49 -8.79 6.76 13.94
C ASP A 49 -9.89 7.65 13.35
N TRP A 50 -11.05 7.05 13.06
CA TRP A 50 -12.22 7.74 12.50
C TRP A 50 -12.80 8.82 13.42
N LYS A 51 -12.61 8.71 14.73
CA LYS A 51 -13.15 9.65 15.72
C LYS A 51 -12.24 10.87 15.89
N ARG A 52 -10.96 10.74 15.56
CA ARG A 52 -9.98 11.81 15.74
C ARG A 52 -9.86 12.70 14.52
N LYS A 53 -9.83 14.02 14.75
CA LYS A 53 -9.64 15.01 13.67
C LYS A 53 -8.38 14.70 12.87
N GLY A 54 -8.51 14.72 11.54
CA GLY A 54 -7.41 14.42 10.63
C GLY A 54 -7.18 12.94 10.33
N ARG A 55 -8.00 12.02 10.89
CA ARG A 55 -7.95 10.57 10.63
C ARG A 55 -6.52 10.00 10.63
N PRO A 56 -5.76 10.19 11.71
CA PRO A 56 -4.38 9.74 11.75
C PRO A 56 -4.31 8.21 11.76
N ALA A 57 -3.29 7.68 11.08
CA ALA A 57 -3.03 6.24 10.98
C ALA A 57 -2.27 5.65 12.18
N TYR A 58 -1.98 6.48 13.18
CA TYR A 58 -1.12 6.15 14.31
C TYR A 58 -1.76 6.51 15.66
N ARG A 59 -1.32 5.80 16.69
CA ARG A 59 -1.79 5.94 18.08
C ARG A 59 -1.20 7.13 18.81
N THR A 60 -0.08 7.70 18.33
CA THR A 60 0.60 8.83 18.98
C THR A 60 -0.03 10.21 18.65
N ASN A 61 0.51 11.27 19.25
CA ASN A 61 0.11 12.65 19.00
C ASN A 61 0.85 13.27 17.80
N ILE A 62 0.30 14.36 17.25
CA ILE A 62 0.80 14.99 16.03
C ILE A 62 2.18 15.65 16.22
N GLY A 63 2.50 16.12 17.43
CA GLY A 63 3.82 16.69 17.75
C GLY A 63 4.92 15.62 17.69
N GLN A 64 4.66 14.44 18.25
CA GLN A 64 5.57 13.29 18.15
C GLN A 64 5.83 12.93 16.68
N TYR A 65 4.77 12.83 15.88
CA TYR A 65 4.89 12.55 14.45
C TYR A 65 5.76 13.60 13.73
N LEU A 66 5.55 14.89 14.03
CA LEU A 66 6.23 15.98 13.33
C LEU A 66 7.71 16.10 13.70
N PHE A 67 8.06 15.96 14.99
CA PHE A 67 9.41 16.26 15.49
C PHE A 67 10.30 15.02 15.64
N PHE A 68 9.72 13.84 15.88
CA PHE A 68 10.50 12.65 16.26
C PHE A 68 10.20 11.42 15.40
N GLY A 69 9.15 11.49 14.58
CA GLY A 69 8.65 10.35 13.83
C GLY A 69 7.88 9.36 14.70
N VAL A 70 7.28 8.37 14.06
CA VAL A 70 6.40 7.40 14.71
C VAL A 70 6.97 6.00 14.54
N PRO A 71 7.23 5.26 15.63
CA PRO A 71 7.52 3.84 15.55
C PRO A 71 6.44 3.11 14.75
N ILE A 72 6.84 2.27 13.80
CA ILE A 72 5.91 1.53 12.93
C ILE A 72 4.88 0.71 13.74
N GLU A 73 5.29 0.21 14.91
CA GLU A 73 4.44 -0.53 15.85
C GLU A 73 3.28 0.28 16.44
N ASN A 74 3.35 1.62 16.35
CA ASN A 74 2.28 2.51 16.80
C ASN A 74 1.24 2.80 15.71
N TYR A 75 1.38 2.24 14.51
CA TYR A 75 0.35 2.33 13.48
C TYR A 75 -0.79 1.35 13.78
N TYR A 76 -2.03 1.76 13.48
CA TYR A 76 -3.20 0.93 13.79
C TYR A 76 -3.18 -0.42 13.07
N CYS A 77 -2.68 -0.43 11.83
CA CYS A 77 -2.57 -1.62 11.00
C CYS A 77 -1.38 -2.53 11.35
N TRP A 78 -0.48 -2.11 12.25
CA TRP A 78 0.72 -2.88 12.54
C TRP A 78 0.40 -4.26 13.13
N GLY A 79 1.02 -5.30 12.58
CA GLY A 79 0.85 -6.67 13.03
C GLY A 79 -0.51 -7.30 12.71
N LEU A 80 -1.35 -6.64 11.90
CA LEU A 80 -2.60 -7.22 11.44
C LEU A 80 -2.36 -8.17 10.27
N GLU A 81 -3.18 -9.22 10.21
CA GLU A 81 -3.12 -10.23 9.15
C GLU A 81 -3.68 -9.69 7.82
N VAL A 82 -3.10 -10.19 6.73
CA VAL A 82 -3.60 -10.00 5.37
C VAL A 82 -4.07 -11.36 4.86
N PHE A 83 -5.31 -11.42 4.41
CA PHE A 83 -5.96 -12.64 3.92
C PHE A 83 -5.91 -12.67 2.40
N ALA A 84 -5.93 -13.88 1.83
CA ALA A 84 -6.07 -14.04 0.39
C ALA A 84 -7.39 -13.39 -0.08
N PRO A 85 -7.38 -12.49 -1.07
CA PRO A 85 -8.59 -11.86 -1.58
C PRO A 85 -9.42 -12.79 -2.47
N CYS A 86 -8.86 -13.91 -2.93
CA CYS A 86 -9.54 -14.89 -3.75
C CYS A 86 -8.80 -16.23 -3.69
N ASP A 87 -9.44 -17.29 -4.18
CA ASP A 87 -8.74 -18.52 -4.52
C ASP A 87 -7.73 -18.24 -5.64
N GLY A 88 -6.59 -18.91 -5.61
CA GLY A 88 -5.55 -18.75 -6.62
C GLY A 88 -4.25 -19.44 -6.26
N ILE A 89 -3.30 -19.38 -7.18
CA ILE A 89 -1.96 -19.93 -6.98
C ILE A 89 -1.00 -18.79 -6.73
N VAL A 90 -0.22 -18.87 -5.66
CA VAL A 90 0.90 -17.95 -5.45
C VAL A 90 1.97 -18.28 -6.48
N VAL A 91 2.08 -17.44 -7.51
CA VAL A 91 3.06 -17.58 -8.59
C VAL A 91 4.39 -16.92 -8.25
N LYS A 92 4.37 -15.96 -7.30
CA LYS A 92 5.57 -15.32 -6.76
C LYS A 92 5.33 -14.88 -5.32
N ALA A 93 6.33 -15.07 -4.47
CA ALA A 93 6.37 -14.52 -3.13
C ALA A 93 7.77 -13.97 -2.86
N GLU A 94 7.84 -12.76 -2.32
CA GLU A 94 9.06 -12.03 -2.03
C GLU A 94 8.96 -11.46 -0.62
N ASP A 95 9.90 -11.84 0.23
CA ASP A 95 9.98 -11.46 1.65
C ASP A 95 11.43 -11.08 2.02
N GLY A 96 11.66 -10.71 3.28
CA GLY A 96 12.97 -10.31 3.81
C GLY A 96 13.29 -8.83 3.61
N PHE A 97 12.39 -8.07 2.97
CA PHE A 97 12.50 -6.62 2.90
C PHE A 97 12.21 -6.04 4.28
N LYS A 98 13.27 -5.58 4.94
CA LYS A 98 13.20 -5.10 6.32
C LYS A 98 12.39 -3.82 6.42
N GLU A 99 11.34 -3.84 7.22
CA GLU A 99 10.57 -2.65 7.54
C GLU A 99 11.40 -1.66 8.37
N ARG A 100 11.18 -0.37 8.15
CA ARG A 100 11.89 0.71 8.85
C ARG A 100 11.41 0.82 10.29
N ALA A 101 12.30 1.09 11.24
CA ALA A 101 11.90 1.22 12.65
C ALA A 101 10.92 2.38 12.93
N LYS A 102 11.01 3.47 12.16
CA LYS A 102 10.21 4.70 12.36
C LYS A 102 9.87 5.36 11.03
N THR A 103 8.67 5.90 10.94
CA THR A 103 8.26 6.81 9.86
C THR A 103 8.72 8.23 10.20
N LYS A 104 9.24 8.97 9.23
CA LYS A 104 9.65 10.37 9.40
C LYS A 104 9.16 11.17 8.21
N TRP A 105 8.22 12.08 8.43
CA TRP A 105 7.48 12.73 7.34
C TRP A 105 8.37 13.32 6.23
N LEU A 106 9.49 13.97 6.56
CA LEU A 106 10.46 14.51 5.58
C LEU A 106 11.18 13.42 4.77
N SER A 107 11.63 12.36 5.45
CA SER A 107 12.30 11.22 4.81
C SER A 107 11.33 10.46 3.93
N ASP A 108 10.10 10.28 4.39
CA ASP A 108 9.05 9.53 3.70
C ASP A 108 8.65 10.24 2.40
N LEU A 109 8.49 11.57 2.47
CA LEU A 109 8.15 12.40 1.32
C LEU A 109 9.29 12.45 0.28
N TYR A 110 10.54 12.52 0.75
CA TYR A 110 11.72 12.49 -0.12
C TYR A 110 11.87 11.14 -0.84
N SER A 111 11.76 10.03 -0.09
CA SER A 111 11.83 8.68 -0.64
C SER A 111 10.73 8.43 -1.67
N ALA A 112 9.48 8.75 -1.34
CA ALA A 112 8.35 8.59 -2.25
C ALA A 112 8.58 9.32 -3.58
N ARG A 113 9.10 10.55 -3.54
CA ARG A 113 9.41 11.33 -4.74
C ARG A 113 10.59 10.76 -5.54
N LYS A 114 11.62 10.26 -4.86
CA LYS A 114 12.81 9.65 -5.51
C LYS A 114 12.44 8.36 -6.25
N TYR A 115 11.67 7.47 -5.63
CA TYR A 115 11.25 6.20 -6.24
C TYR A 115 10.24 6.41 -7.37
N ALA A 116 9.28 7.32 -7.20
CA ALA A 116 8.28 7.62 -8.23
C ALA A 116 8.89 8.10 -9.56
N HIS A 117 10.00 8.85 -9.50
CA HIS A 117 10.64 9.40 -10.70
C HIS A 117 11.73 8.48 -11.29
N ASN A 118 12.57 7.86 -10.46
CA ASN A 118 13.83 7.27 -10.95
C ASN A 118 13.80 5.75 -11.15
N PHE A 119 12.75 5.04 -10.73
CA PHE A 119 12.73 3.58 -10.80
C PHE A 119 12.69 3.05 -12.23
N ASN A 120 13.62 2.17 -12.59
CA ASN A 120 13.64 1.49 -13.87
C ASN A 120 13.30 0.00 -13.68
N PRO A 121 12.15 -0.49 -14.16
CA PRO A 121 11.76 -1.90 -13.97
C PRO A 121 12.72 -2.90 -14.63
N ASN A 122 13.55 -2.46 -15.57
CA ASN A 122 14.55 -3.31 -16.24
C ASN A 122 15.90 -3.36 -15.51
N LYS A 123 16.10 -2.52 -14.48
CA LYS A 123 17.38 -2.39 -13.77
C LYS A 123 17.25 -2.48 -12.25
N ASP A 124 16.14 -1.99 -11.71
CA ASP A 124 15.92 -1.84 -10.29
C ASP A 124 15.06 -2.99 -9.75
N ASP A 125 15.38 -3.41 -8.53
CA ASP A 125 14.65 -4.47 -7.85
C ASP A 125 13.23 -4.01 -7.51
N THR A 126 12.23 -4.80 -7.93
CA THR A 126 10.82 -4.54 -7.65
C THR A 126 10.51 -4.46 -6.15
N GLN A 127 11.23 -5.23 -5.30
CA GLN A 127 11.07 -5.14 -3.84
C GLN A 127 11.39 -3.74 -3.30
N SER A 128 12.24 -2.94 -3.99
CA SER A 128 12.55 -1.57 -3.54
C SER A 128 11.36 -0.61 -3.58
N VAL A 129 10.31 -0.95 -4.33
CA VAL A 129 9.07 -0.18 -4.42
C VAL A 129 7.89 -0.91 -3.78
N ALA A 130 7.79 -2.23 -3.98
CA ALA A 130 6.69 -3.03 -3.46
C ALA A 130 6.88 -3.45 -1.98
N GLY A 131 8.11 -3.47 -1.47
CA GLY A 131 8.45 -4.11 -0.20
C GLY A 131 8.31 -5.63 -0.30
N ASN A 132 7.77 -6.25 0.75
CA ASN A 132 7.37 -7.67 0.72
C ASN A 132 6.05 -7.80 -0.05
N TYR A 133 5.95 -8.77 -0.96
CA TYR A 133 4.76 -8.94 -1.78
C TYR A 133 4.53 -10.39 -2.22
N ILE A 134 3.28 -10.66 -2.60
CA ILE A 134 2.89 -11.88 -3.30
C ILE A 134 2.22 -11.51 -4.62
N ILE A 135 2.36 -12.38 -5.62
CA ILE A 135 1.61 -12.34 -6.87
C ILE A 135 0.80 -13.63 -6.94
N MET A 136 -0.49 -13.48 -7.14
CA MET A 136 -1.44 -14.58 -7.30
C MET A 136 -1.94 -14.61 -8.76
N GLY A 137 -2.18 -15.82 -9.27
CA GLY A 137 -2.74 -16.08 -10.60
C GLY A 137 -3.77 -17.19 -10.59
#